data_AF-A0A7K4GRQ6-F1
#
_entry.id   AF-A0A7K4GRQ6-F1
#
_cell.length_a   1.000
_cell.length_b   1.000
_cell.length_c   1.000
_cell.angle_alpha   90.00
_cell.angle_beta   90.00
_cell.angle_gamma   90.00
#
_symmetry.space_group_name_H-M   'P 1'
#
loop_
_entity.id
_entity.type
_entity.pdbx_description
1 polymer ?
#
loop_
_entity_poly.entity_id
_entity_poly.type
_entity_poly.pdbx_seq_one_letter_code
_entity_poly.pdbx_strand_id
1 'polypeptide(L)'
;MSKKIIVSSIVLIAIGGVLIPSGMLVNTSINEMVESSVDEGLLGIEEEALPLVESMIAELGIPRALRDIRKKGLSELETIVNATFFMFLINMTLHTEPVLGVVPLTMLFDKWIHWVLIIPVTYSSSLNGMGYPPIKGISEYYQQNLWYGAAKFRIIEGTETLPGLVGNNTMGTGVLEFLELCEKATGNSTLEQELVTGYNATWNQLVKLADYYNDYFVPIAIPMIVANMSVVMPEYTGMDTKDITKMYFYDQWANCTVYEDGYDFSEILDEIDDPLYGFEAGRLEPSNISRFSINALWDDNNEKSLTNDSGINYWIAAAENITIKEELRIEFSLEEYQINMILNWLWNESFKWDIVPVLITLPPPDGEGMPLSEYAKVIFLEVWANGTADGKSLYPYGFPLELKTTTVYGFEVGYQNQHMSVIPSNISLESARYLWNVSNEFSLVNKKGLEEWFYAVENPDSATNFGLKMANQLEDDEIAMILSWLPKFRNNVMPYLAQEEMNLIMDSTSLGNTIQLSMSLTGGVLISLAVVGITRSIILKKKLRQ
;
A
#
# COMPACT_ATOMS: atom_id res chain seq x y z
N MET A 1 20.76 -33.08 11.58
CA MET A 1 22.21 -32.97 11.88
C MET A 1 22.56 -31.49 11.80
N SER A 2 23.24 -30.89 12.79
CA SER A 2 23.41 -29.42 12.85
C SER A 2 24.16 -28.90 11.62
N LYS A 3 23.64 -27.86 10.92
CA LYS A 3 24.25 -27.15 9.77
C LYS A 3 25.74 -26.86 9.99
N LYS A 4 26.12 -26.55 11.25
CA LYS A 4 27.51 -26.27 11.67
C LYS A 4 28.45 -27.49 11.68
N ILE A 5 27.93 -28.71 11.85
CA ILE A 5 28.74 -29.93 12.02
C ILE A 5 29.17 -30.51 10.68
N ILE A 6 28.35 -30.40 9.63
CA ILE A 6 28.67 -30.91 8.29
C ILE A 6 29.80 -30.05 7.69
N VAL A 7 29.65 -28.74 7.68
CA VAL A 7 30.66 -27.78 7.21
C VAL A 7 31.99 -27.90 8.00
N SER A 8 31.92 -28.00 9.34
CA SER A 8 33.13 -28.15 10.17
C SER A 8 33.85 -29.50 9.97
N SER A 9 33.11 -30.57 9.68
CA SER A 9 33.69 -31.90 9.43
C SER A 9 34.36 -31.97 8.05
N ILE A 10 33.87 -31.19 7.08
CA ILE A 10 34.40 -31.16 5.72
C ILE A 10 35.71 -30.34 5.64
N VAL A 11 35.82 -29.23 6.37
CA VAL A 11 37.08 -28.49 6.53
C VAL A 11 38.16 -29.33 7.21
N LEU A 12 37.78 -30.19 8.16
CA LEU A 12 38.72 -31.13 8.82
C LEU A 12 39.23 -32.24 7.89
N ILE A 13 38.45 -32.64 6.89
CA ILE A 13 38.88 -33.61 5.86
C ILE A 13 39.80 -32.95 4.84
N ALA A 14 39.55 -31.69 4.47
CA ALA A 14 40.43 -30.89 3.61
C ALA A 14 41.80 -30.58 4.25
N ILE A 15 41.87 -30.49 5.58
CA ILE A 15 43.12 -30.23 6.33
C ILE A 15 43.89 -31.53 6.65
N GLY A 16 43.24 -32.70 6.63
CA GLY A 16 43.81 -33.98 7.06
C GLY A 16 44.43 -34.87 5.96
N GLY A 17 44.31 -34.52 4.68
CA GLY A 17 44.78 -35.33 3.55
C GLY A 17 46.27 -35.14 3.22
N VAL A 18 47.12 -36.03 3.73
CA VAL A 18 48.57 -36.08 3.49
C VAL A 18 48.93 -36.43 2.04
N LEU A 19 49.70 -35.56 1.37
CA LEU A 19 50.67 -35.79 0.28
C LEU A 19 50.23 -36.60 -0.97
N ILE A 20 49.49 -36.00 -1.91
CA ILE A 20 49.36 -36.43 -3.33
C ILE A 20 49.20 -35.15 -4.19
N PRO A 21 49.67 -35.03 -5.46
CA PRO A 21 49.73 -33.75 -6.19
C PRO A 21 48.32 -33.12 -6.34
N SER A 22 48.02 -32.17 -5.46
CA SER A 22 46.67 -31.90 -4.95
C SER A 22 46.02 -30.63 -5.48
N GLY A 23 46.70 -29.85 -6.33
CA GLY A 23 46.14 -28.60 -6.86
C GLY A 23 44.86 -28.80 -7.68
N MET A 24 44.80 -29.82 -8.53
CA MET A 24 43.60 -30.13 -9.31
C MET A 24 42.53 -30.83 -8.46
N LEU A 25 42.89 -31.83 -7.65
CA LEU A 25 41.91 -32.59 -6.86
C LEU A 25 41.24 -31.77 -5.76
N VAL A 26 41.98 -30.87 -5.10
CA VAL A 26 41.42 -29.96 -4.09
C VAL A 26 40.53 -28.93 -4.75
N ASN A 27 40.90 -28.43 -5.93
CA ASN A 27 40.06 -27.49 -6.68
C ASN A 27 38.76 -28.18 -7.16
N THR A 28 38.83 -29.40 -7.68
CA THR A 28 37.65 -30.19 -8.05
C THR A 28 36.76 -30.49 -6.85
N SER A 29 37.32 -30.92 -5.72
CA SER A 29 36.53 -31.23 -4.51
C SER A 29 35.88 -29.96 -3.91
N ILE A 30 36.57 -28.82 -3.94
CA ILE A 30 36.01 -27.54 -3.49
C ILE A 30 34.89 -27.09 -4.44
N ASN A 31 35.08 -27.23 -5.76
CA ASN A 31 34.04 -26.89 -6.73
C ASN A 31 32.81 -27.78 -6.60
N GLU A 32 32.99 -29.11 -6.50
CA GLU A 32 31.89 -30.06 -6.26
C GLU A 32 31.15 -29.76 -4.95
N MET A 33 31.86 -29.35 -3.90
CA MET A 33 31.24 -28.94 -2.64
C MET A 33 30.43 -27.65 -2.78
N VAL A 34 30.99 -26.62 -3.43
CA VAL A 34 30.29 -25.35 -3.65
C VAL A 34 29.07 -25.56 -4.54
N GLU A 35 29.18 -26.40 -5.58
CA GLU A 35 28.05 -26.83 -6.41
C GLU A 35 26.96 -27.50 -5.57
N SER A 36 27.34 -28.43 -4.69
CA SER A 36 26.41 -29.16 -3.83
C SER A 36 25.73 -28.34 -2.72
N SER A 37 26.05 -27.04 -2.63
CA SER A 37 25.50 -26.09 -1.65
C SER A 37 24.80 -24.89 -2.31
N VAL A 38 24.71 -24.82 -3.65
CA VAL A 38 24.02 -23.72 -4.34
C VAL A 38 22.52 -23.72 -4.01
N ASP A 39 21.89 -24.88 -3.86
CA ASP A 39 20.49 -25.03 -3.47
C ASP A 39 20.24 -24.44 -2.07
N GLU A 40 21.10 -24.76 -1.10
CA GLU A 40 21.04 -24.19 0.25
C GLU A 40 21.30 -22.67 0.24
N GLY A 41 22.22 -22.20 -0.60
CA GLY A 41 22.49 -20.77 -0.78
C GLY A 41 21.30 -20.02 -1.36
N LEU A 42 20.64 -20.57 -2.39
CA LEU A 42 19.44 -19.99 -2.99
C LEU A 42 18.28 -19.94 -1.99
N LEU A 43 18.04 -21.03 -1.25
CA LEU A 43 17.01 -21.06 -0.19
C LEU A 43 17.32 -20.08 0.94
N GLY A 44 18.60 -19.91 1.30
CA GLY A 44 19.02 -18.91 2.28
C GLY A 44 18.78 -17.47 1.80
N ILE A 45 19.03 -17.18 0.52
CA ILE A 45 18.69 -15.87 -0.07
C ILE A 45 17.18 -15.65 -0.02
N GLU A 46 16.38 -16.64 -0.39
CA GLU A 46 14.92 -16.52 -0.32
C GLU A 46 14.43 -16.22 1.11
N GLU A 47 14.91 -16.96 2.10
CA GLU A 47 14.51 -16.80 3.51
C GLU A 47 14.81 -15.39 4.03
N GLU A 48 15.96 -14.82 3.66
CA GLU A 48 16.38 -13.47 4.10
C GLU A 48 15.78 -12.35 3.22
N ALA A 49 15.53 -12.61 1.94
CA ALA A 49 15.03 -11.60 1.00
C ALA A 49 13.52 -11.36 1.14
N LEU A 50 12.71 -12.38 1.45
CA LEU A 50 11.26 -12.23 1.50
C LEU A 50 10.79 -11.16 2.50
N PRO A 51 11.28 -11.09 3.76
CA PRO A 51 10.91 -10.02 4.68
C PRO A 51 11.33 -8.62 4.18
N LEU A 52 12.45 -8.52 3.47
CA LEU A 52 12.91 -7.26 2.88
C LEU A 52 12.00 -6.83 1.72
N VAL A 53 11.58 -7.77 0.88
CA VAL A 53 10.64 -7.52 -0.21
C VAL A 53 9.27 -7.11 0.35
N GLU A 54 8.77 -7.75 1.41
CA GLU A 54 7.54 -7.33 2.09
C GLU A 54 7.64 -5.88 2.59
N SER A 55 8.75 -5.52 3.25
CA SER A 55 8.99 -4.14 3.71
C SER A 55 9.06 -3.16 2.53
N MET A 56 9.72 -3.54 1.45
CA MET A 56 9.83 -2.73 0.24
C MET A 56 8.47 -2.51 -0.42
N ILE A 57 7.63 -3.56 -0.50
CA ILE A 57 6.26 -3.46 -1.01
C ILE A 57 5.43 -2.51 -0.12
N ALA A 58 5.56 -2.63 1.20
CA ALA A 58 4.87 -1.76 2.14
C ALA A 58 5.30 -0.27 1.97
N GLU A 59 6.57 0.01 1.67
CA GLU A 59 7.07 1.37 1.41
C GLU A 59 6.68 1.91 0.04
N LEU A 60 7.00 1.16 -1.01
CA LEU A 60 6.79 1.59 -2.40
C LEU A 60 5.32 1.47 -2.84
N GLY A 61 4.50 0.74 -2.08
CA GLY A 61 3.06 0.63 -2.28
C GLY A 61 2.27 1.85 -1.80
N ILE A 62 2.87 2.74 -1.00
CA ILE A 62 2.19 3.91 -0.42
C ILE A 62 1.51 4.81 -1.48
N PRO A 63 2.17 5.19 -2.59
CA PRO A 63 1.53 6.02 -3.61
C PRO A 63 0.27 5.37 -4.20
N ARG A 64 0.31 4.06 -4.48
CA ARG A 64 -0.84 3.31 -4.98
C ARG A 64 -1.97 3.30 -3.95
N ALA A 65 -1.66 2.89 -2.72
CA ALA A 65 -2.60 2.89 -1.60
C ALA A 65 -3.30 4.25 -1.44
N LEU A 66 -2.53 5.35 -1.44
CA LEU A 66 -3.10 6.70 -1.32
C LEU A 66 -3.99 7.07 -2.52
N ARG A 67 -3.61 6.73 -3.75
CA ARG A 67 -4.44 6.99 -4.93
C ARG A 67 -5.76 6.22 -4.88
N ASP A 68 -5.73 4.96 -4.45
CA ASP A 68 -6.90 4.09 -4.38
C ASP A 68 -7.85 4.56 -3.26
N ILE A 69 -7.30 4.87 -2.09
CA ILE A 69 -8.01 5.52 -0.99
C ILE A 69 -8.65 6.84 -1.46
N ARG A 70 -7.89 7.72 -2.13
CA ARG A 70 -8.42 8.99 -2.63
C ARG A 70 -9.58 8.77 -3.59
N LYS A 71 -9.44 7.84 -4.53
CA LYS A 71 -10.50 7.55 -5.50
C LYS A 71 -11.79 7.10 -4.80
N LYS A 72 -11.69 6.18 -3.83
CA LYS A 72 -12.84 5.63 -3.10
C LYS A 72 -13.40 6.66 -2.11
N GLY A 73 -12.57 7.28 -1.29
CA GLY A 73 -12.95 8.31 -0.33
C GLY A 73 -13.60 9.54 -0.97
N LEU A 74 -13.15 9.97 -2.16
CA LEU A 74 -13.84 11.04 -2.89
C LEU A 74 -15.24 10.63 -3.37
N SER A 75 -15.45 9.37 -3.73
CA SER A 75 -16.78 8.86 -4.11
C SER A 75 -17.73 8.88 -2.91
N GLU A 76 -17.29 8.40 -1.74
CA GLU A 76 -18.12 8.36 -0.54
C GLU A 76 -18.37 9.77 0.04
N LEU A 77 -17.35 10.62 0.08
CA LEU A 77 -17.49 11.97 0.59
C LEU A 77 -18.38 12.84 -0.30
N GLU A 78 -18.52 12.55 -1.60
CA GLU A 78 -19.46 13.28 -2.46
C GLU A 78 -20.90 13.14 -1.93
N THR A 79 -21.27 11.94 -1.49
CA THR A 79 -22.57 11.65 -0.87
C THR A 79 -22.76 12.43 0.44
N ILE A 80 -21.73 12.46 1.29
CA ILE A 80 -21.74 13.20 2.58
C ILE A 80 -21.81 14.71 2.35
N VAL A 81 -21.04 15.24 1.40
CA VAL A 81 -21.07 16.67 1.04
C VAL A 81 -22.45 17.05 0.52
N ASN A 82 -23.04 16.21 -0.33
CA ASN A 82 -24.37 16.45 -0.86
C ASN A 82 -25.45 16.46 0.24
N ALA A 83 -25.38 15.51 1.17
CA ALA A 83 -26.24 15.47 2.35
C ALA A 83 -26.01 16.67 3.28
N THR A 84 -24.76 17.09 3.44
CA THR A 84 -24.39 18.27 4.23
C THR A 84 -25.02 19.53 3.66
N PHE A 85 -24.99 19.72 2.33
CA PHE A 85 -25.68 20.86 1.71
C PHE A 85 -27.19 20.83 1.93
N PHE A 86 -27.81 19.65 1.81
CA PHE A 86 -29.24 19.49 2.06
C PHE A 86 -29.60 19.86 3.50
N MET A 87 -28.90 19.28 4.48
CA MET A 87 -29.07 19.56 5.90
C MET A 87 -28.82 21.05 6.20
N PHE A 88 -27.72 21.62 5.70
CA PHE A 88 -27.36 23.02 5.93
C PHE A 88 -28.47 23.97 5.46
N LEU A 89 -29.10 23.68 4.32
CA LEU A 89 -30.19 24.48 3.79
C LEU A 89 -31.48 24.34 4.59
N ILE A 90 -31.78 23.13 5.09
CA ILE A 90 -32.86 22.93 6.06
C ILE A 90 -32.57 23.77 7.31
N ASN A 91 -31.37 23.68 7.86
CA ASN A 91 -30.97 24.35 9.09
C ASN A 91 -31.02 25.88 8.98
N MET A 92 -30.49 26.43 7.87
CA MET A 92 -30.63 27.85 7.53
C MET A 92 -32.09 28.28 7.49
N THR A 93 -32.96 27.47 6.89
CA THR A 93 -34.40 27.77 6.77
C THR A 93 -35.09 27.77 8.13
N LEU A 94 -34.65 26.93 9.07
CA LEU A 94 -35.17 26.87 10.43
C LEU A 94 -34.72 28.04 11.32
N HIS A 95 -33.49 28.54 11.13
CA HIS A 95 -32.84 29.48 12.06
C HIS A 95 -32.64 30.90 11.54
N THR A 96 -32.85 31.16 10.25
CA THR A 96 -32.83 32.55 9.75
C THR A 96 -34.08 33.28 10.25
N GLU A 97 -33.90 34.16 11.24
CA GLU A 97 -34.92 35.16 11.55
C GLU A 97 -35.22 35.97 10.27
N PRO A 98 -36.49 36.19 9.93
CA PRO A 98 -36.83 36.96 8.75
C PRO A 98 -36.28 38.39 8.90
N VAL A 99 -35.30 38.76 8.07
CA VAL A 99 -34.71 40.11 8.01
C VAL A 99 -35.71 41.16 7.44
N LEU A 100 -37.00 40.85 7.36
CA LEU A 100 -38.03 41.78 6.91
C LEU A 100 -39.08 41.94 8.00
N GLY A 101 -39.02 43.10 8.66
CA GLY A 101 -39.97 43.49 9.69
C GLY A 101 -41.43 43.38 9.23
N VAL A 102 -42.29 43.05 10.19
CA VAL A 102 -43.77 43.05 10.13
C VAL A 102 -44.44 41.76 9.61
N VAL A 103 -44.00 40.58 10.06
CA VAL A 103 -44.92 39.43 10.20
C VAL A 103 -44.66 38.70 11.52
N PRO A 104 -45.67 38.46 12.39
CA PRO A 104 -45.50 37.68 13.60
C PRO A 104 -45.03 36.25 13.30
N LEU A 105 -44.05 35.75 14.06
CA LEU A 105 -43.45 34.42 13.91
C LEU A 105 -44.51 33.29 13.79
N THR A 106 -45.62 33.42 14.51
CA THR A 106 -46.73 32.45 14.50
C THR A 106 -47.55 32.44 13.20
N MET A 107 -47.66 33.57 12.51
CA MET A 107 -48.30 33.68 11.18
C MET A 107 -47.38 33.23 10.04
N LEU A 108 -46.06 33.35 10.24
CA LEU A 108 -45.05 32.80 9.33
C LEU A 108 -45.03 31.28 9.42
N PHE A 109 -45.10 30.69 10.62
CA PHE A 109 -45.26 29.25 10.79
C PHE A 109 -46.50 28.76 10.00
N ASP A 110 -47.73 29.22 10.21
CA ASP A 110 -48.88 28.64 9.48
C ASP A 110 -48.84 28.75 7.93
N LYS A 111 -48.15 29.74 7.35
CA LYS A 111 -47.98 29.86 5.89
C LYS A 111 -46.69 29.22 5.33
N TRP A 112 -45.64 29.08 6.14
CA TRP A 112 -44.41 28.33 5.83
C TRP A 112 -44.55 26.83 6.08
N ILE A 113 -45.40 26.43 7.03
CA ILE A 113 -45.72 25.04 7.39
C ILE A 113 -46.38 24.27 6.22
N HIS A 114 -46.96 24.97 5.25
CA HIS A 114 -47.49 24.37 4.01
C HIS A 114 -46.41 24.02 2.98
N TRP A 115 -45.14 24.33 3.25
CA TRP A 115 -44.06 24.38 2.27
C TRP A 115 -42.73 23.82 2.83
N VAL A 116 -42.79 22.68 3.51
CA VAL A 116 -41.67 22.02 4.23
C VAL A 116 -40.47 21.63 3.33
N LEU A 117 -40.49 21.90 2.02
CA LEU A 117 -39.32 21.79 1.16
C LEU A 117 -39.05 22.99 0.25
N ILE A 118 -39.54 24.22 0.51
CA ILE A 118 -38.87 25.37 -0.13
C ILE A 118 -37.57 25.66 0.61
N ILE A 119 -36.50 25.08 0.12
CA ILE A 119 -35.17 25.65 0.20
C ILE A 119 -35.04 26.62 -1.01
N PRO A 120 -34.73 27.93 -0.88
CA PRO A 120 -35.42 28.99 -0.15
C PRO A 120 -36.05 30.05 -1.10
N VAL A 121 -37.30 30.44 -0.89
CA VAL A 121 -37.94 31.60 -1.58
C VAL A 121 -37.19 32.91 -1.30
N THR A 122 -36.48 32.99 -0.17
CA THR A 122 -35.61 34.12 0.22
C THR A 122 -34.31 34.19 -0.59
N TYR A 123 -33.80 33.06 -1.11
CA TYR A 123 -32.67 33.01 -2.05
C TYR A 123 -33.13 33.12 -3.50
N SER A 124 -34.36 32.70 -3.80
CA SER A 124 -34.91 32.85 -5.15
C SER A 124 -34.93 34.33 -5.58
N SER A 125 -35.13 35.31 -4.69
CA SER A 125 -35.14 36.72 -5.11
C SER A 125 -33.75 37.23 -5.51
N SER A 126 -32.67 36.80 -4.85
CA SER A 126 -31.29 37.13 -5.21
C SER A 126 -30.78 36.31 -6.41
N LEU A 127 -31.12 35.01 -6.49
CA LEU A 127 -30.78 34.12 -7.61
C LEU A 127 -31.58 34.42 -8.89
N ASN A 128 -32.87 34.77 -8.77
CA ASN A 128 -33.72 35.18 -9.91
C ASN A 128 -33.23 36.51 -10.50
N GLY A 129 -32.64 37.39 -9.67
CA GLY A 129 -31.94 38.59 -10.14
C GLY A 129 -30.70 38.28 -10.99
N MET A 130 -30.14 37.08 -10.85
CA MET A 130 -29.01 36.56 -11.62
C MET A 130 -29.43 35.64 -12.78
N GLY A 131 -30.74 35.47 -13.03
CA GLY A 131 -31.27 34.73 -14.19
C GLY A 131 -31.36 33.21 -14.02
N TYR A 132 -31.20 32.68 -12.80
CA TYR A 132 -31.33 31.25 -12.53
C TYR A 132 -32.80 30.85 -12.29
N PRO A 133 -33.19 29.61 -12.66
CA PRO A 133 -34.52 29.11 -12.33
C PRO A 133 -34.68 28.98 -10.80
N PRO A 134 -35.90 29.15 -10.26
CA PRO A 134 -36.15 28.96 -8.83
C PRO A 134 -35.93 27.50 -8.43
N ILE A 135 -35.29 27.28 -7.27
CA ILE A 135 -35.24 25.96 -6.62
C ILE A 135 -36.67 25.62 -6.18
N LYS A 136 -37.17 24.49 -6.66
CA LYS A 136 -38.52 24.01 -6.40
C LYS A 136 -38.55 23.24 -5.10
N GLY A 137 -39.57 23.45 -4.29
CA GLY A 137 -39.81 22.53 -3.18
C GLY A 137 -40.44 21.20 -3.60
N ILE A 138 -40.46 20.22 -2.70
CA ILE A 138 -40.96 18.85 -3.00
C ILE A 138 -42.35 18.85 -3.65
N SER A 139 -43.28 19.63 -3.11
CA SER A 139 -44.65 19.71 -3.60
C SER A 139 -44.72 20.35 -4.99
N GLU A 140 -43.84 21.33 -5.26
CA GLU A 140 -43.74 21.98 -6.57
C GLU A 140 -43.07 21.08 -7.61
N TYR A 141 -42.04 20.34 -7.21
CA TYR A 141 -41.36 19.37 -8.06
C TYR A 141 -42.33 18.28 -8.54
N TYR A 142 -43.12 17.70 -7.63
CA TYR A 142 -44.13 16.69 -7.96
C TYR A 142 -45.46 17.24 -8.45
N GLN A 143 -45.67 18.57 -8.44
CA GLN A 143 -46.96 19.20 -8.73
C GLN A 143 -48.11 18.62 -7.89
N GLN A 144 -47.82 18.26 -6.63
CA GLN A 144 -48.75 17.63 -5.70
C GLN A 144 -48.64 18.29 -4.33
N ASN A 145 -49.77 18.54 -3.67
CA ASN A 145 -49.74 19.02 -2.28
C ASN A 145 -49.33 17.90 -1.31
N LEU A 146 -48.06 17.84 -0.94
CA LEU A 146 -47.52 16.93 0.06
C LEU A 146 -47.58 17.61 1.44
N TRP A 147 -48.70 17.45 2.15
CA TRP A 147 -48.88 18.03 3.48
C TRP A 147 -48.30 17.14 4.58
N TYR A 148 -47.12 17.50 5.09
CA TYR A 148 -46.45 16.73 6.16
C TYR A 148 -46.98 17.00 7.58
N GLY A 149 -47.79 18.04 7.80
CA GLY A 149 -48.44 18.29 9.10
C GLY A 149 -47.49 18.19 10.31
N ALA A 150 -47.81 17.30 11.26
CA ALA A 150 -46.96 17.03 12.42
C ALA A 150 -45.73 16.15 12.11
N ALA A 151 -45.74 15.42 10.98
CA ALA A 151 -44.66 14.54 10.55
C ALA A 151 -43.35 15.29 10.30
N LYS A 152 -43.44 16.53 9.82
CA LYS A 152 -42.28 17.36 9.48
C LYS A 152 -41.26 17.46 10.62
N PHE A 153 -41.72 17.62 11.87
CA PHE A 153 -40.82 17.79 13.01
C PHE A 153 -40.08 16.50 13.29
N ARG A 154 -40.79 15.36 13.19
CA ARG A 154 -40.19 14.04 13.37
C ARG A 154 -39.22 13.67 12.24
N ILE A 155 -39.49 14.09 11.02
CA ILE A 155 -38.59 13.88 9.88
C ILE A 155 -37.34 14.76 10.02
N ILE A 156 -37.51 16.03 10.38
CA ILE A 156 -36.41 16.99 10.52
C ILE A 156 -35.55 16.63 11.74
N GLU A 157 -36.15 16.56 12.93
CA GLU A 157 -35.43 16.39 14.19
C GLU A 157 -35.18 14.92 14.55
N GLY A 158 -35.90 13.99 13.91
CA GLY A 158 -35.86 12.57 14.24
C GLY A 158 -36.87 12.20 15.32
N THR A 159 -36.74 10.97 15.81
CA THR A 159 -37.43 10.46 17.00
C THR A 159 -36.43 9.75 17.91
N GLU A 160 -36.88 9.18 19.02
CA GLU A 160 -35.99 8.38 19.89
C GLU A 160 -35.36 7.18 19.17
N THR A 161 -35.99 6.67 18.10
CA THR A 161 -35.57 5.44 17.42
C THR A 161 -35.34 5.61 15.92
N LEU A 162 -35.62 6.79 15.36
CA LEU A 162 -35.48 7.06 13.93
C LEU A 162 -34.66 8.34 13.71
N PRO A 163 -33.79 8.37 12.71
CA PRO A 163 -32.91 9.50 12.45
C PRO A 163 -33.70 10.72 12.00
N GLY A 164 -33.16 11.91 12.27
CA GLY A 164 -33.68 13.16 11.76
C GLY A 164 -32.77 13.71 10.68
N LEU A 165 -33.32 14.37 9.65
CA LEU A 165 -32.53 15.04 8.61
C LEU A 165 -31.51 16.06 9.17
N VAL A 166 -31.78 16.65 10.33
CA VAL A 166 -30.87 17.55 11.06
C VAL A 166 -30.57 17.07 12.49
N GLY A 167 -31.10 15.91 12.89
CA GLY A 167 -31.04 15.40 14.27
C GLY A 167 -29.62 15.08 14.76
N ASN A 168 -28.68 14.93 13.82
CA ASN A 168 -27.26 14.80 14.07
C ASN A 168 -26.56 15.98 13.38
N ASN A 169 -26.15 17.00 14.12
CA ASN A 169 -25.55 18.24 13.56
C ASN A 169 -24.21 17.98 12.83
N THR A 170 -23.73 16.75 12.81
CA THR A 170 -22.50 16.32 12.19
C THR A 170 -22.76 15.91 10.74
N MET A 171 -22.51 16.85 9.82
CA MET A 171 -22.26 16.60 8.39
C MET A 171 -23.32 15.82 7.61
N GLY A 172 -24.61 16.11 7.84
CA GLY A 172 -25.69 15.58 7.00
C GLY A 172 -25.95 14.08 7.10
N THR A 173 -25.27 13.38 8.01
CA THR A 173 -25.41 11.92 8.27
C THR A 173 -26.86 11.49 8.47
N GLY A 174 -27.67 12.28 9.18
CA GLY A 174 -29.09 11.97 9.39
C GLY A 174 -29.93 11.97 8.09
N VAL A 175 -29.49 12.68 7.03
CA VAL A 175 -30.09 12.57 5.70
C VAL A 175 -29.77 11.21 5.09
N LEU A 176 -28.53 10.75 5.20
CA LEU A 176 -28.08 9.45 4.66
C LEU A 176 -28.78 8.29 5.36
N GLU A 177 -28.82 8.31 6.69
CA GLU A 177 -29.53 7.31 7.50
C GLU A 177 -31.03 7.25 7.14
N PHE A 178 -31.65 8.42 6.90
CA PHE A 178 -33.04 8.49 6.43
C PHE A 178 -33.23 7.83 5.05
N LEU A 179 -32.34 8.12 4.10
CA LEU A 179 -32.38 7.57 2.74
C LEU A 179 -32.19 6.05 2.76
N GLU A 180 -31.20 5.57 3.51
CA GLU A 180 -30.90 4.15 3.67
C GLU A 180 -32.08 3.38 4.29
N LEU A 181 -32.73 3.94 5.32
CA LEU A 181 -33.93 3.35 5.90
C LEU A 181 -35.08 3.28 4.90
N CYS A 182 -35.26 4.31 4.08
CA CYS A 182 -36.29 4.31 3.03
C CYS A 182 -36.01 3.25 1.97
N GLU A 183 -34.75 3.07 1.57
CA GLU A 183 -34.34 2.01 0.64
C GLU A 183 -34.59 0.62 1.24
N LYS A 184 -34.11 0.35 2.45
CA LYS A 184 -34.31 -0.92 3.17
C LYS A 184 -35.79 -1.25 3.41
N ALA A 185 -36.63 -0.24 3.58
CA ALA A 185 -38.07 -0.40 3.76
C ALA A 185 -38.80 -0.73 2.45
N THR A 186 -38.21 -0.43 1.29
CA THR A 186 -38.82 -0.72 0.00
C THR A 186 -38.93 -2.23 -0.21
N GLY A 187 -40.16 -2.76 -0.16
CA GLY A 187 -40.43 -4.20 -0.21
C GLY A 187 -40.43 -4.91 1.15
N ASN A 188 -40.20 -4.18 2.25
CA ASN A 188 -40.28 -4.68 3.62
C ASN A 188 -41.44 -3.98 4.37
N SER A 189 -42.62 -4.60 4.37
CA SER A 189 -43.84 -4.02 4.94
C SER A 189 -43.74 -3.73 6.44
N THR A 190 -42.88 -4.43 7.18
CA THR A 190 -42.70 -4.22 8.62
C THR A 190 -41.96 -2.91 8.86
N LEU A 191 -40.82 -2.73 8.20
CA LEU A 191 -40.02 -1.51 8.32
C LEU A 191 -40.76 -0.30 7.72
N GLU A 192 -41.49 -0.50 6.62
CA GLU A 192 -42.37 0.54 6.07
C GLU A 192 -43.37 1.06 7.11
N GLN A 193 -44.09 0.16 7.80
CA GLN A 193 -45.05 0.55 8.84
C GLN A 193 -44.39 1.20 10.05
N GLU A 194 -43.17 0.76 10.40
CA GLU A 194 -42.37 1.37 11.45
C GLU A 194 -42.02 2.83 11.11
N LEU A 195 -41.51 3.09 9.90
CA LEU A 195 -41.17 4.43 9.44
C LEU A 195 -42.41 5.33 9.35
N VAL A 196 -43.50 4.82 8.77
CA VAL A 196 -44.80 5.52 8.68
C VAL A 196 -45.30 5.94 10.06
N THR A 197 -45.26 5.03 11.03
CA THR A 197 -45.74 5.27 12.39
C THR A 197 -44.80 6.21 13.15
N GLY A 198 -43.49 5.94 13.08
CA GLY A 198 -42.46 6.69 13.78
C GLY A 198 -42.41 8.13 13.31
N TYR A 199 -42.32 8.37 12.01
CA TYR A 199 -42.34 9.73 11.44
C TYR A 199 -43.74 10.35 11.42
N ASN A 200 -44.82 9.59 11.65
CA ASN A 200 -46.21 10.06 11.51
C ASN A 200 -46.52 10.59 10.09
N ALA A 201 -45.98 9.93 9.08
CA ALA A 201 -46.09 10.27 7.66
C ALA A 201 -46.70 9.10 6.86
N THR A 202 -47.26 9.36 5.68
CA THR A 202 -47.60 8.27 4.75
C THR A 202 -46.35 7.75 4.04
N TRP A 203 -46.35 6.49 3.62
CA TRP A 203 -45.21 5.92 2.88
C TRP A 203 -44.90 6.71 1.60
N ASN A 204 -45.93 7.10 0.85
CA ASN A 204 -45.79 7.96 -0.33
C ASN A 204 -45.12 9.31 -0.03
N GLN A 205 -45.25 9.85 1.18
CA GLN A 205 -44.56 11.07 1.58
C GLN A 205 -43.08 10.83 1.88
N LEU A 206 -42.73 9.70 2.49
CA LEU A 206 -41.34 9.35 2.79
C LEU A 206 -40.57 9.03 1.50
N VAL A 207 -41.15 8.20 0.63
CA VAL A 207 -40.58 7.87 -0.68
C VAL A 207 -40.36 9.11 -1.52
N LYS A 208 -41.37 9.99 -1.65
CA LYS A 208 -41.20 11.23 -2.43
C LYS A 208 -40.12 12.14 -1.88
N LEU A 209 -39.87 12.11 -0.56
CA LEU A 209 -38.80 12.89 0.04
C LEU A 209 -37.43 12.33 -0.30
N ALA A 210 -37.27 11.00 -0.23
CA ALA A 210 -36.06 10.32 -0.68
C ALA A 210 -35.82 10.55 -2.19
N ASP A 211 -36.83 10.33 -3.02
CA ASP A 211 -36.78 10.56 -4.46
C ASP A 211 -36.49 12.02 -4.79
N TYR A 212 -37.06 12.99 -4.04
CA TYR A 212 -36.75 14.41 -4.28
C TYR A 212 -35.28 14.73 -4.01
N TYR A 213 -34.68 14.13 -2.98
CA TYR A 213 -33.26 14.29 -2.72
C TYR A 213 -32.43 13.75 -3.90
N ASN A 214 -32.70 12.51 -4.32
CA ASN A 214 -31.94 11.82 -5.38
C ASN A 214 -32.19 12.37 -6.79
N ASP A 215 -33.43 12.67 -7.15
CA ASP A 215 -33.83 13.00 -8.53
C ASP A 215 -33.76 14.50 -8.85
N TYR A 216 -33.79 15.35 -7.81
CA TYR A 216 -33.84 16.80 -7.99
C TYR A 216 -32.77 17.52 -7.17
N PHE A 217 -32.68 17.26 -5.87
CA PHE A 217 -31.83 18.07 -5.02
C PHE A 217 -30.34 17.89 -5.37
N VAL A 218 -29.85 16.65 -5.36
CA VAL A 218 -28.47 16.33 -5.70
C VAL A 218 -28.11 16.73 -7.14
N PRO A 219 -28.82 16.28 -8.19
CA PRO A 219 -28.39 16.53 -9.56
C PRO A 219 -28.66 17.96 -10.06
N ILE A 220 -29.60 18.71 -9.45
CA ILE A 220 -30.03 20.02 -9.96
C ILE A 220 -29.81 21.12 -8.93
N ALA A 221 -30.33 20.98 -7.70
CA ALA A 221 -30.26 22.06 -6.72
C ALA A 221 -28.83 22.31 -6.23
N ILE A 222 -28.08 21.26 -5.87
CA ILE A 222 -26.73 21.40 -5.32
C ILE A 222 -25.78 22.13 -6.28
N PRO A 223 -25.64 21.75 -7.56
CA PRO A 223 -24.81 22.50 -8.51
C PRO A 223 -25.19 23.98 -8.59
N MET A 224 -26.49 24.30 -8.55
CA MET A 224 -26.97 25.69 -8.56
C MET A 224 -26.59 26.45 -7.29
N ILE A 225 -26.66 25.80 -6.12
CA ILE A 225 -26.29 26.40 -4.83
C ILE A 225 -24.79 26.64 -4.77
N VAL A 226 -23.99 25.63 -5.14
CA VAL A 226 -22.52 25.68 -5.18
C VAL A 226 -22.03 26.79 -6.09
N ALA A 227 -22.60 26.93 -7.29
CA ALA A 227 -22.26 28.01 -8.21
C ALA A 227 -22.50 29.43 -7.65
N ASN A 228 -23.29 29.56 -6.57
CA ASN A 228 -23.68 30.82 -5.96
C ASN A 228 -23.27 30.93 -4.47
N MET A 229 -22.35 30.09 -4.00
CA MET A 229 -21.93 30.04 -2.60
C MET A 229 -21.23 31.27 -2.06
N SER A 230 -20.90 32.26 -2.90
CA SER A 230 -20.20 33.49 -2.48
C SER A 230 -20.89 34.27 -1.35
N VAL A 231 -22.20 34.06 -1.17
CA VAL A 231 -23.00 34.71 -0.11
C VAL A 231 -22.97 33.91 1.21
N VAL A 232 -22.74 32.60 1.16
CA VAL A 232 -22.95 31.67 2.28
C VAL A 232 -21.62 31.12 2.81
N MET A 233 -20.77 30.65 1.90
CA MET A 233 -19.46 30.08 2.17
C MET A 233 -18.49 30.68 1.14
N PRO A 234 -18.03 31.92 1.36
CA PRO A 234 -17.16 32.64 0.44
C PRO A 234 -15.93 31.83 0.02
N GLU A 235 -15.43 30.95 0.91
CA GLU A 235 -14.30 30.05 0.70
C GLU A 235 -14.50 29.00 -0.41
N TYR A 236 -15.74 28.68 -0.77
CA TYR A 236 -16.09 27.73 -1.85
C TYR A 236 -16.57 28.43 -3.13
N THR A 237 -16.45 29.76 -3.21
CA THR A 237 -16.91 30.53 -4.37
C THR A 237 -16.21 30.07 -5.64
N GLY A 238 -17.00 29.65 -6.63
CA GLY A 238 -16.50 29.28 -7.97
C GLY A 238 -15.92 27.86 -8.07
N MET A 239 -16.00 27.09 -6.99
CA MET A 239 -15.68 25.65 -7.01
C MET A 239 -16.89 24.85 -7.46
N ASP A 240 -16.68 23.66 -8.00
CA ASP A 240 -17.75 22.68 -8.20
C ASP A 240 -17.84 21.72 -6.99
N THR A 241 -18.83 20.82 -6.99
CA THR A 241 -19.02 19.85 -5.91
C THR A 241 -17.83 18.89 -5.76
N LYS A 242 -17.11 18.59 -6.84
CA LYS A 242 -15.96 17.68 -6.81
C LYS A 242 -14.77 18.35 -6.15
N ASP A 243 -14.53 19.62 -6.45
CA ASP A 243 -13.50 20.43 -5.80
C ASP A 243 -13.79 20.56 -4.29
N ILE A 244 -15.04 20.82 -3.91
CA ILE A 244 -15.44 20.87 -2.50
C ILE A 244 -15.22 19.51 -1.82
N THR A 245 -15.67 18.42 -2.44
CA THR A 245 -15.47 17.05 -1.93
C THR A 245 -14.00 16.74 -1.73
N LYS A 246 -13.15 17.14 -2.69
CA LYS A 246 -11.70 17.03 -2.59
C LYS A 246 -11.12 17.81 -1.42
N MET A 247 -11.65 18.99 -1.13
CA MET A 247 -11.24 19.76 0.04
C MET A 247 -11.65 19.08 1.34
N TYR A 248 -12.87 18.53 1.43
CA TYR A 248 -13.29 17.76 2.61
C TYR A 248 -12.42 16.52 2.82
N PHE A 249 -12.08 15.79 1.74
CA PHE A 249 -11.17 14.65 1.81
C PHE A 249 -9.79 15.05 2.35
N TYR A 250 -9.25 16.17 1.88
CA TYR A 250 -7.96 16.70 2.34
C TYR A 250 -8.01 17.25 3.76
N ASP A 251 -9.08 17.95 4.13
CA ASP A 251 -9.28 18.46 5.48
C ASP A 251 -9.53 17.30 6.47
N GLN A 252 -10.13 16.19 6.03
CA GLN A 252 -10.21 14.94 6.80
C GLN A 252 -8.81 14.35 6.99
N TRP A 253 -8.07 14.09 5.90
CA TRP A 253 -6.71 13.52 5.97
C TRP A 253 -5.77 14.33 6.88
N ALA A 254 -5.82 15.66 6.76
CA ALA A 254 -4.91 16.55 7.47
C ALA A 254 -5.35 16.88 8.90
N ASN A 255 -6.64 16.82 9.22
CA ASN A 255 -7.16 17.39 10.47
C ASN A 255 -8.28 16.59 11.16
N CYS A 256 -8.71 15.44 10.61
CA CYS A 256 -9.85 14.65 11.10
C CYS A 256 -11.12 15.49 11.36
N THR A 257 -11.45 16.37 10.41
CA THR A 257 -12.55 17.35 10.59
C THR A 257 -13.95 16.76 10.40
N VAL A 258 -14.08 15.66 9.64
CA VAL A 258 -15.35 14.99 9.33
C VAL A 258 -15.62 13.88 10.34
N TYR A 259 -14.63 13.02 10.55
CA TYR A 259 -14.67 11.91 11.49
C TYR A 259 -13.56 12.09 12.51
N GLU A 260 -13.92 12.45 13.75
CA GLU A 260 -12.98 12.76 14.83
C GLU A 260 -12.04 11.58 15.13
N ASP A 261 -12.56 10.34 15.07
CA ASP A 261 -11.79 9.11 15.30
C ASP A 261 -11.03 8.62 14.05
N GLY A 262 -11.11 9.34 12.93
CA GLY A 262 -10.65 8.92 11.61
C GLY A 262 -11.73 8.16 10.82
N TYR A 263 -11.52 8.05 9.52
CA TYR A 263 -12.38 7.32 8.60
C TYR A 263 -12.14 5.82 8.80
N ASP A 264 -13.21 5.05 8.97
CA ASP A 264 -13.15 3.60 8.97
C ASP A 264 -13.19 3.08 7.53
N PHE A 265 -12.07 2.56 7.03
CA PHE A 265 -12.02 2.04 5.67
C PHE A 265 -12.90 0.82 5.43
N SER A 266 -13.29 0.08 6.48
CA SER A 266 -14.24 -1.03 6.33
C SER A 266 -15.64 -0.56 5.94
N GLU A 267 -15.97 0.72 6.17
CA GLU A 267 -17.23 1.33 5.70
C GLU A 267 -17.17 1.74 4.22
N ILE A 268 -15.97 1.88 3.65
CA ILE A 268 -15.77 2.21 2.22
C ILE A 268 -15.57 0.97 1.36
N LEU A 269 -14.87 -0.02 1.91
CA LEU A 269 -14.42 -1.21 1.21
C LEU A 269 -15.01 -2.43 1.89
N ASP A 270 -16.10 -2.94 1.31
CA ASP A 270 -16.84 -4.11 1.79
C ASP A 270 -15.94 -5.35 1.98
N GLU A 271 -14.79 -5.40 1.32
CA GLU A 271 -13.81 -6.48 1.42
C GLU A 271 -12.93 -6.43 2.69
N ILE A 272 -13.04 -5.38 3.50
CA ILE A 272 -12.33 -5.24 4.78
C ILE A 272 -13.29 -5.62 5.91
N ASP A 273 -13.08 -6.79 6.51
CA ASP A 273 -14.00 -7.36 7.51
C ASP A 273 -13.96 -6.65 8.88
N ASP A 274 -12.84 -6.02 9.24
CA ASP A 274 -12.61 -5.38 10.54
C ASP A 274 -12.40 -3.86 10.39
N PRO A 275 -12.87 -3.04 11.35
CA PRO A 275 -12.63 -1.60 11.36
C PRO A 275 -11.15 -1.25 11.14
N LEU A 276 -10.89 -0.45 10.11
CA LEU A 276 -9.54 -0.08 9.70
C LEU A 276 -9.37 1.43 9.67
N TYR A 277 -8.68 1.93 10.70
CA TYR A 277 -8.35 3.35 10.87
C TYR A 277 -6.85 3.59 10.71
N GLY A 278 -6.46 4.84 10.46
CA GLY A 278 -5.04 5.23 10.33
C GLY A 278 -4.70 5.92 9.01
N PHE A 279 -5.71 6.26 8.21
CA PHE A 279 -5.53 7.05 7.00
C PHE A 279 -4.96 8.44 7.29
N GLU A 280 -5.50 9.10 8.30
CA GLU A 280 -5.31 10.53 8.49
C GLU A 280 -4.01 10.81 9.21
N ALA A 281 -3.15 11.59 8.55
CA ALA A 281 -1.93 12.11 9.18
C ALA A 281 -2.25 13.00 10.38
N GLY A 282 -3.44 13.64 10.40
CA GLY A 282 -3.89 14.52 11.49
C GLY A 282 -4.76 13.85 12.55
N ARG A 283 -4.82 12.52 12.62
CA ARG A 283 -5.76 11.80 13.50
C ARG A 283 -5.56 12.10 14.98
N LEU A 284 -4.32 12.03 15.45
CA LEU A 284 -4.00 12.26 16.86
C LEU A 284 -3.96 13.76 17.19
N GLU A 285 -3.48 14.57 16.25
CA GLU A 285 -3.36 16.01 16.38
C GLU A 285 -3.56 16.69 15.01
N PRO A 286 -4.46 17.69 14.89
CA PRO A 286 -4.68 18.39 13.63
C PRO A 286 -3.40 19.02 13.09
N SER A 287 -3.07 18.70 11.84
CA SER A 287 -1.83 19.17 11.21
C SER A 287 -1.82 20.66 10.87
N ASN A 288 -3.01 21.24 10.67
CA ASN A 288 -3.20 22.60 10.15
C ASN A 288 -2.41 22.88 8.85
N ILE A 289 -2.14 21.85 8.03
CA ILE A 289 -1.47 22.04 6.75
C ILE A 289 -2.37 22.85 5.82
N SER A 290 -1.78 23.83 5.13
CA SER A 290 -2.55 24.68 4.22
C SER A 290 -3.12 23.86 3.04
N ARG A 291 -4.32 24.24 2.57
CA ARG A 291 -4.95 23.60 1.40
C ARG A 291 -4.07 23.62 0.14
N PHE A 292 -3.24 24.65 -0.03
CA PHE A 292 -2.27 24.73 -1.13
C PHE A 292 -1.20 23.63 -1.00
N SER A 293 -0.61 23.50 0.20
CA SER A 293 0.37 22.46 0.51
C SER A 293 -0.21 21.05 0.38
N ILE A 294 -1.44 20.79 0.87
CA ILE A 294 -2.07 19.47 0.72
C ILE A 294 -2.32 19.14 -0.75
N ASN A 295 -2.82 20.09 -1.55
CA ASN A 295 -2.99 19.85 -2.98
C ASN A 295 -1.68 19.45 -3.66
N ALA A 296 -0.56 20.08 -3.31
CA ALA A 296 0.75 19.74 -3.85
C ALA A 296 1.26 18.37 -3.34
N LEU A 297 1.04 18.04 -2.06
CA LEU A 297 1.38 16.74 -1.48
C LEU A 297 0.67 15.57 -2.16
N TRP A 298 -0.50 15.82 -2.73
CA TRP A 298 -1.35 14.84 -3.42
C TRP A 298 -1.37 15.00 -4.94
N ASP A 299 -0.48 15.83 -5.52
CA ASP A 299 -0.39 16.02 -6.97
C ASP A 299 0.51 14.95 -7.62
N ASP A 300 -0.07 14.05 -8.40
CA ASP A 300 0.68 13.00 -9.09
C ASP A 300 1.70 13.56 -10.11
N ASN A 301 1.53 14.81 -10.56
CA ASN A 301 2.47 15.48 -11.46
C ASN A 301 3.67 16.11 -10.73
N ASN A 302 3.60 16.25 -9.40
CA ASN A 302 4.72 16.72 -8.61
C ASN A 302 5.65 15.53 -8.31
N GLU A 303 6.89 15.62 -8.77
CA GLU A 303 7.91 14.55 -8.65
C GLU A 303 8.29 14.20 -7.20
N LYS A 304 7.88 15.02 -6.22
CA LYS A 304 8.12 14.83 -4.79
C LYS A 304 6.86 14.54 -3.97
N SER A 305 5.70 14.42 -4.62
CA SER A 305 4.43 14.20 -3.90
C SER A 305 4.36 12.82 -3.25
N LEU A 306 3.47 12.67 -2.28
CA LEU A 306 3.22 11.39 -1.59
C LEU A 306 2.58 10.35 -2.53
N THR A 307 1.85 10.82 -3.54
CA THR A 307 1.10 9.98 -4.47
C THR A 307 1.85 9.73 -5.78
N ASN A 308 3.07 10.26 -5.94
CA ASN A 308 3.94 9.96 -7.08
C ASN A 308 4.91 8.82 -6.73
N ASP A 309 5.03 7.83 -7.63
CA ASP A 309 5.89 6.65 -7.44
C ASP A 309 7.38 7.00 -7.30
N SER A 310 7.84 8.11 -7.91
CA SER A 310 9.21 8.62 -7.71
C SER A 310 9.29 9.50 -6.46
N GLY A 311 8.23 10.23 -6.15
CA GLY A 311 8.14 11.11 -4.99
C GLY A 311 8.29 10.40 -3.66
N ILE A 312 7.72 9.19 -3.52
CA ILE A 312 7.84 8.41 -2.28
C ILE A 312 9.30 8.12 -1.90
N ASN A 313 10.20 7.98 -2.87
CA ASN A 313 11.63 7.76 -2.59
C ASN A 313 12.25 8.96 -1.83
N TYR A 314 11.78 10.19 -2.07
CA TYR A 314 12.21 11.34 -1.29
C TYR A 314 11.70 11.26 0.15
N TRP A 315 10.46 10.79 0.37
CA TRP A 315 9.88 10.66 1.70
C TRP A 315 10.53 9.53 2.52
N ILE A 316 10.86 8.42 1.87
CA ILE A 316 11.67 7.33 2.47
C ILE A 316 13.03 7.89 2.88
N ALA A 317 13.74 8.57 1.97
CA ALA A 317 15.06 9.12 2.27
C ALA A 317 15.01 10.23 3.35
N ALA A 318 13.94 11.02 3.41
CA ALA A 318 13.74 12.06 4.42
C ALA A 318 13.57 11.51 5.84
N ALA A 319 13.18 10.24 6.01
CA ALA A 319 13.09 9.61 7.33
C ALA A 319 14.46 9.55 8.04
N GLU A 320 15.54 9.41 7.26
CA GLU A 320 16.90 9.26 7.78
C GLU A 320 17.83 10.43 7.41
N ASN A 321 17.45 11.25 6.41
CA ASN A 321 18.27 12.34 5.90
C ASN A 321 17.64 13.72 6.15
N ILE A 322 18.23 14.47 7.09
CA ILE A 322 17.77 15.81 7.47
C ILE A 322 17.78 16.81 6.30
N THR A 323 18.69 16.67 5.34
CA THR A 323 18.77 17.57 4.17
C THR A 323 17.61 17.33 3.23
N ILE A 324 17.27 16.07 2.94
CA ILE A 324 16.13 15.72 2.07
C ILE A 324 14.82 16.10 2.76
N LYS A 325 14.73 15.89 4.07
CA LYS A 325 13.60 16.34 4.88
C LYS A 325 13.41 17.86 4.78
N GLU A 326 14.47 18.64 4.93
CA GLU A 326 14.39 20.11 4.80
C GLU A 326 14.00 20.52 3.37
N GLU A 327 14.46 19.80 2.35
CA GLU A 327 14.06 20.03 0.97
C GLU A 327 12.55 19.83 0.76
N LEU A 328 11.98 18.72 1.25
CA LEU A 328 10.54 18.46 1.18
C LEU A 328 9.74 19.49 1.98
N ARG A 329 10.25 19.89 3.15
CA ARG A 329 9.61 20.91 3.99
C ARG A 329 9.48 22.22 3.24
N ILE A 330 10.53 22.65 2.53
CA ILE A 330 10.52 23.86 1.71
C ILE A 330 9.61 23.69 0.49
N GLU A 331 9.72 22.57 -0.24
CA GLU A 331 8.93 22.25 -1.43
C GLU A 331 7.43 22.40 -1.16
N PHE A 332 6.94 21.82 -0.07
CA PHE A 332 5.52 21.80 0.27
C PHE A 332 5.12 22.93 1.23
N SER A 333 6.04 23.87 1.53
CA SER A 333 5.81 24.99 2.46
C SER A 333 5.27 24.53 3.82
N LEU A 334 5.86 23.46 4.36
CA LEU A 334 5.47 22.86 5.64
C LEU A 334 6.23 23.48 6.82
N GLU A 335 5.59 23.50 7.97
CA GLU A 335 6.26 23.72 9.25
C GLU A 335 7.02 22.46 9.69
N GLU A 336 8.00 22.62 10.57
CA GLU A 336 8.83 21.50 11.03
C GLU A 336 8.00 20.41 11.71
N TYR A 337 7.01 20.79 12.52
CA TYR A 337 6.11 19.81 13.15
C TYR A 337 5.25 19.06 12.12
N GLN A 338 4.81 19.73 11.04
CA GLN A 338 3.96 19.15 10.01
C GLN A 338 4.67 18.05 9.24
N ILE A 339 5.91 18.31 8.79
CA ILE A 339 6.70 17.27 8.12
C ILE A 339 7.06 16.12 9.06
N ASN A 340 7.32 16.40 10.34
CA ASN A 340 7.57 15.36 11.34
C ASN A 340 6.35 14.46 11.52
N MET A 341 5.17 15.04 11.62
CA MET A 341 3.92 14.32 11.78
C MET A 341 3.59 13.49 10.53
N ILE A 342 3.81 13.99 9.30
CA ILE A 342 3.65 13.18 8.08
C ILE A 342 4.63 11.99 8.08
N LEU A 343 5.91 12.21 8.40
CA LEU A 343 6.90 11.13 8.47
C LEU A 343 6.57 10.12 9.57
N ASN A 344 6.07 10.58 10.71
CA ASN A 344 5.63 9.72 11.81
C ASN A 344 4.42 8.87 11.40
N TRP A 345 3.44 9.48 10.74
CA TRP A 345 2.26 8.81 10.20
C TRP A 345 2.64 7.72 9.18
N LEU A 346 3.53 8.03 8.23
CA LEU A 346 3.99 7.07 7.23
C LEU A 346 4.70 5.87 7.86
N TRP A 347 5.62 6.10 8.80
CA TRP A 347 6.62 5.10 9.19
C TRP A 347 6.43 4.50 10.60
N ASN A 348 5.88 5.26 11.54
CA ASN A 348 5.86 4.88 12.96
C ASN A 348 4.46 4.57 13.49
N GLU A 349 3.41 5.24 12.99
CA GLU A 349 2.08 5.12 13.61
C GLU A 349 1.28 3.93 13.09
N SER A 350 1.27 3.67 11.77
CA SER A 350 0.55 2.51 11.20
C SER A 350 0.46 2.50 9.67
N PHE A 351 0.55 3.62 8.95
CA PHE A 351 0.12 3.64 7.54
C PHE A 351 0.84 2.60 6.66
N LYS A 352 2.17 2.56 6.72
CA LYS A 352 2.99 1.56 6.02
C LYS A 352 2.65 0.12 6.44
N TRP A 353 2.43 -0.14 7.73
CA TRP A 353 2.38 -1.50 8.28
C TRP A 353 0.98 -2.09 8.42
N ASP A 354 -0.03 -1.24 8.53
CA ASP A 354 -1.40 -1.64 8.83
C ASP A 354 -2.33 -1.36 7.64
N ILE A 355 -2.14 -0.24 6.92
CA ILE A 355 -3.03 0.13 5.81
C ILE A 355 -2.55 -0.46 4.49
N VAL A 356 -1.29 -0.24 4.12
CA VAL A 356 -0.76 -0.68 2.81
C VAL A 356 -0.91 -2.20 2.62
N PRO A 357 -0.59 -3.08 3.59
CA PRO A 357 -0.74 -4.52 3.40
C PRO A 357 -2.19 -4.91 3.13
N VAL A 358 -3.16 -4.36 3.88
CA VAL A 358 -4.58 -4.69 3.68
C VAL A 358 -5.01 -4.33 2.26
N LEU A 359 -4.70 -3.12 1.80
CA LEU A 359 -5.06 -2.66 0.46
C LEU A 359 -4.45 -3.51 -0.66
N ILE A 360 -3.20 -3.96 -0.48
CA ILE A 360 -2.56 -4.85 -1.44
C ILE A 360 -3.24 -6.23 -1.46
N THR A 361 -3.72 -6.73 -0.32
CA THR A 361 -4.39 -8.04 -0.27
C THR A 361 -5.81 -8.05 -0.83
N LEU A 362 -6.43 -6.87 -1.07
CA LEU A 362 -7.77 -6.78 -1.64
C LEU A 362 -7.85 -7.50 -3.00
N PRO A 363 -9.01 -8.06 -3.36
CA PRO A 363 -9.16 -8.70 -4.67
C PRO A 363 -9.00 -7.69 -5.82
N PRO A 364 -8.55 -8.13 -7.00
CA PRO A 364 -8.56 -7.28 -8.19
C PRO A 364 -9.98 -6.75 -8.48
N PRO A 365 -10.12 -5.49 -8.94
CA PRO A 365 -9.05 -4.59 -9.38
C PRO A 365 -8.41 -3.74 -8.26
N ASP A 366 -8.89 -3.84 -7.02
CA ASP A 366 -8.51 -2.92 -5.94
C ASP A 366 -7.20 -3.34 -5.22
N GLY A 367 -6.80 -4.61 -5.35
CA GLY A 367 -5.48 -5.11 -4.93
C GLY A 367 -5.01 -6.31 -5.76
N GLU A 368 -4.16 -7.15 -5.19
CA GLU A 368 -3.57 -8.34 -5.84
C GLU A 368 -4.33 -9.65 -5.52
N GLY A 369 -5.24 -9.62 -4.55
CA GLY A 369 -6.07 -10.76 -4.14
C GLY A 369 -5.30 -11.89 -3.48
N MET A 370 -4.11 -11.61 -2.94
CA MET A 370 -3.27 -12.59 -2.26
C MET A 370 -2.60 -11.98 -1.02
N PRO A 371 -2.23 -12.79 -0.01
CA PRO A 371 -1.51 -12.29 1.17
C PRO A 371 -0.20 -11.59 0.79
N LEU A 372 0.21 -10.58 1.58
CA LEU A 372 1.44 -9.82 1.33
C LEU A 372 2.68 -10.72 1.17
N SER A 373 2.78 -11.79 1.95
CA SER A 373 3.89 -12.75 1.87
C SER A 373 3.89 -13.56 0.57
N GLU A 374 2.72 -13.89 0.04
CA GLU A 374 2.60 -14.54 -1.26
C GLU A 374 2.94 -13.56 -2.39
N TYR A 375 2.49 -12.31 -2.29
CA TYR A 375 2.84 -11.27 -3.25
C TYR A 375 4.33 -10.94 -3.22
N ALA A 376 4.95 -10.88 -2.04
CA ALA A 376 6.39 -10.73 -1.90
C ALA A 376 7.15 -11.88 -2.56
N LYS A 377 6.64 -13.12 -2.49
CA LYS A 377 7.21 -14.25 -3.22
C LYS A 377 7.09 -14.08 -4.73
N VAL A 378 5.97 -13.54 -5.23
CA VAL A 378 5.81 -13.20 -6.65
C VAL A 378 6.86 -12.19 -7.09
N ILE A 379 7.00 -11.08 -6.36
CA ILE A 379 7.98 -10.03 -6.66
C ILE A 379 9.41 -10.56 -6.57
N PHE A 380 9.74 -11.37 -5.57
CA PHE A 380 11.04 -12.02 -5.44
C PHE A 380 11.39 -12.85 -6.68
N LEU A 381 10.43 -13.67 -7.14
CA LEU A 381 10.62 -14.52 -8.33
C LEU A 381 10.75 -13.68 -9.61
N GLU A 382 9.99 -12.59 -9.71
CA GLU A 382 10.09 -11.66 -10.84
C GLU A 382 11.46 -10.97 -10.87
N VAL A 383 11.96 -10.49 -9.73
CA VAL A 383 13.28 -9.85 -9.63
C VAL A 383 14.36 -10.86 -10.00
N TRP A 384 14.30 -12.07 -9.44
CA TRP A 384 15.26 -13.13 -9.77
C TRP A 384 15.28 -13.49 -11.26
N ALA A 385 14.10 -13.64 -11.86
CA ALA A 385 13.97 -14.05 -13.26
C ALA A 385 14.33 -12.90 -14.22
N ASN A 386 13.78 -11.71 -13.99
CA ASN A 386 13.71 -10.66 -15.00
C ASN A 386 14.40 -9.35 -14.57
N GLY A 387 14.87 -9.24 -13.33
CA GLY A 387 15.44 -8.01 -12.79
C GLY A 387 14.42 -6.89 -12.59
N THR A 388 13.13 -7.22 -12.58
CA THR A 388 12.01 -6.30 -12.43
C THR A 388 11.16 -6.66 -11.23
N ALA A 389 10.48 -5.68 -10.66
CA ALA A 389 9.46 -5.85 -9.64
C ALA A 389 8.21 -5.10 -10.10
N ASP A 390 7.10 -5.82 -10.27
CA ASP A 390 5.84 -5.29 -10.81
C ASP A 390 6.05 -4.62 -12.19
N GLY A 391 6.86 -5.27 -13.04
CA GLY A 391 7.24 -4.79 -14.37
C GLY A 391 8.20 -3.59 -14.37
N LYS A 392 8.62 -3.08 -13.21
CA LYS A 392 9.54 -1.94 -13.08
C LYS A 392 10.96 -2.41 -12.77
N SER A 393 11.92 -1.84 -13.48
CA SER A 393 13.35 -2.07 -13.21
C SER A 393 13.79 -1.27 -11.96
N LEU A 394 13.53 -1.80 -10.76
CA LEU A 394 13.97 -1.16 -9.51
C LEU A 394 15.51 -1.15 -9.37
N TYR A 395 16.15 -2.24 -9.79
CA TYR A 395 17.60 -2.42 -9.71
C TYR A 395 18.16 -2.67 -11.10
N PRO A 396 18.32 -1.62 -11.93
CA PRO A 396 18.73 -1.79 -13.33
C PRO A 396 20.05 -2.53 -13.48
N TYR A 397 20.93 -2.50 -12.48
CA TYR A 397 22.25 -3.15 -12.48
C TYR A 397 22.32 -4.43 -11.59
N GLY A 398 21.17 -4.93 -11.13
CA GLY A 398 21.05 -6.10 -10.26
C GLY A 398 20.79 -5.74 -8.80
N PHE A 399 20.08 -6.61 -8.09
CA PHE A 399 19.73 -6.48 -6.68
C PHE A 399 21.00 -6.51 -5.82
N PRO A 400 21.20 -5.49 -4.97
CA PRO A 400 22.33 -5.46 -4.05
C PRO A 400 22.08 -6.40 -2.87
N LEU A 401 22.78 -7.52 -2.82
CA LEU A 401 22.82 -8.38 -1.63
C LEU A 401 23.80 -7.79 -0.62
N GLU A 402 23.30 -7.07 0.38
CA GLU A 402 24.12 -6.51 1.46
C GLU A 402 24.52 -7.62 2.46
N LEU A 403 25.83 -7.89 2.55
CA LEU A 403 26.44 -8.79 3.53
C LEU A 403 27.23 -7.95 4.55
N LYS A 404 27.62 -8.54 5.70
CA LYS A 404 28.28 -7.78 6.79
C LYS A 404 29.54 -7.04 6.36
N THR A 405 30.22 -7.54 5.32
CA THR A 405 31.53 -7.05 4.89
C THR A 405 31.55 -6.46 3.49
N THR A 406 30.52 -6.69 2.68
CA THR A 406 30.46 -6.25 1.28
C THR A 406 29.04 -6.33 0.74
N THR A 407 28.75 -5.60 -0.33
CA THR A 407 27.57 -5.80 -1.18
C THR A 407 27.95 -6.70 -2.35
N VAL A 408 27.09 -7.65 -2.72
CA VAL A 408 27.28 -8.60 -3.84
C VAL A 408 26.14 -8.43 -4.83
N TYR A 409 26.45 -8.59 -6.12
CA TYR A 409 25.48 -8.52 -7.22
C TYR A 409 25.52 -9.82 -8.03
N GLY A 410 24.46 -10.09 -8.78
CA GLY A 410 24.37 -11.23 -9.70
C GLY A 410 23.49 -12.36 -9.24
N PHE A 411 22.52 -12.03 -8.39
CA PHE A 411 21.44 -12.93 -8.02
C PHE A 411 20.52 -13.25 -9.21
N GLU A 412 20.29 -12.30 -10.11
CA GLU A 412 19.32 -12.43 -11.20
C GLU A 412 19.88 -13.25 -12.36
N VAL A 413 19.03 -14.07 -12.98
CA VAL A 413 19.39 -14.87 -14.17
C VAL A 413 19.91 -13.99 -15.32
N GLY A 414 19.33 -12.81 -15.46
CA GLY A 414 19.71 -11.80 -16.46
C GLY A 414 21.05 -11.09 -16.24
N TYR A 415 21.71 -11.34 -15.11
CA TYR A 415 22.87 -10.55 -14.69
C TYR A 415 24.10 -10.80 -15.57
N GLN A 416 24.67 -9.68 -16.05
CA GLN A 416 25.87 -9.71 -16.88
C GLN A 416 27.12 -9.35 -16.08
N ASN A 417 27.11 -8.19 -15.42
CA ASN A 417 28.12 -7.70 -14.48
C ASN A 417 27.61 -6.41 -13.79
N GLN A 418 28.33 -5.93 -12.78
CA GLN A 418 27.93 -4.79 -11.92
C GLN A 418 27.83 -3.42 -12.63
N HIS A 419 28.23 -3.34 -13.90
CA HIS A 419 28.23 -2.10 -14.69
C HIS A 419 27.30 -2.18 -15.90
N MET A 420 26.62 -3.31 -16.09
CA MET A 420 25.70 -3.53 -17.19
C MET A 420 24.31 -3.81 -16.66
N SER A 421 23.30 -3.32 -17.39
CA SER A 421 21.94 -3.55 -16.97
C SER A 421 21.57 -5.02 -17.03
N VAL A 422 20.70 -5.46 -16.11
CA VAL A 422 20.12 -6.80 -16.14
C VAL A 422 19.33 -6.96 -17.43
N ILE A 423 19.54 -8.09 -18.11
CA ILE A 423 18.78 -8.43 -19.32
C ILE A 423 17.63 -9.34 -18.87
N PRO A 424 16.35 -8.95 -19.04
CA PRO A 424 15.24 -9.81 -18.68
C PRO A 424 15.35 -11.18 -19.33
N SER A 425 15.14 -12.25 -18.56
CA SER A 425 15.21 -13.62 -19.10
C SER A 425 13.93 -14.05 -19.82
N ASN A 426 12.84 -13.32 -19.62
CA ASN A 426 11.47 -13.65 -20.02
C ASN A 426 10.89 -14.90 -19.33
N ILE A 427 11.60 -15.51 -18.37
CA ILE A 427 11.10 -16.63 -17.58
C ILE A 427 9.77 -16.22 -16.94
N SER A 428 8.73 -17.01 -17.23
CA SER A 428 7.39 -16.79 -16.67
C SER A 428 7.37 -17.03 -15.16
N LEU A 429 6.41 -16.41 -14.45
CA LEU A 429 6.23 -16.63 -13.01
C LEU A 429 6.01 -18.12 -12.68
N GLU A 430 5.26 -18.84 -13.51
CA GLU A 430 4.99 -20.26 -13.31
C GLU A 430 6.27 -21.09 -13.48
N SER A 431 7.08 -20.80 -14.50
CA SER A 431 8.40 -21.43 -14.70
C SER A 431 9.35 -21.13 -13.54
N ALA A 432 9.36 -19.89 -13.04
CA ALA A 432 10.12 -19.51 -11.85
C ALA A 432 9.66 -20.28 -10.60
N ARG A 433 8.36 -20.48 -10.41
CA ARG A 433 7.82 -21.32 -9.32
C ARG A 433 8.31 -22.76 -9.43
N TYR A 434 8.36 -23.37 -10.62
CA TYR A 434 8.94 -24.72 -10.78
C TYR A 434 10.43 -24.78 -10.45
N LEU A 435 11.20 -23.76 -10.84
CA LEU A 435 12.64 -23.65 -10.59
C LEU A 435 12.97 -23.45 -9.12
N TRP A 436 12.06 -22.83 -8.35
CA TRP A 436 12.17 -22.61 -6.92
C TRP A 436 11.36 -23.60 -6.06
N ASN A 437 10.88 -24.72 -6.64
CA ASN A 437 10.13 -25.73 -5.91
C ASN A 437 11.05 -26.85 -5.40
N VAL A 438 11.27 -26.92 -4.08
CA VAL A 438 12.10 -27.96 -3.45
C VAL A 438 11.59 -29.39 -3.72
N SER A 439 10.28 -29.56 -3.95
CA SER A 439 9.67 -30.86 -4.25
C SER A 439 9.80 -31.28 -5.71
N ASN A 440 10.19 -30.37 -6.61
CA ASN A 440 10.44 -30.68 -8.01
C ASN A 440 11.87 -31.23 -8.18
N GLU A 441 11.99 -32.45 -8.70
CA GLU A 441 13.28 -33.13 -8.90
C GLU A 441 14.19 -32.44 -9.94
N PHE A 442 13.66 -31.47 -10.71
CA PHE A 442 14.40 -30.70 -11.71
C PHE A 442 14.55 -29.22 -11.35
N SER A 443 14.31 -28.84 -10.08
CA SER A 443 14.44 -27.45 -9.62
C SER A 443 15.88 -27.08 -9.26
N LEU A 444 16.16 -25.77 -9.19
CA LEU A 444 17.47 -25.24 -8.79
C LEU A 444 17.70 -25.31 -7.27
N VAL A 445 16.61 -25.41 -6.50
CA VAL A 445 16.62 -25.50 -5.02
C VAL A 445 16.40 -26.93 -4.51
N ASN A 446 16.51 -27.91 -5.41
CA ASN A 446 16.54 -29.32 -5.07
C ASN A 446 17.93 -29.86 -5.41
N LYS A 447 18.62 -30.47 -4.45
CA LYS A 447 19.96 -31.03 -4.64
C LYS A 447 20.11 -31.92 -5.89
N LYS A 448 19.17 -32.84 -6.12
CA LYS A 448 19.20 -33.74 -7.29
C LYS A 448 18.96 -32.96 -8.58
N GLY A 449 18.03 -32.02 -8.59
CA GLY A 449 17.77 -31.17 -9.75
C GLY A 449 18.97 -30.29 -10.10
N LEU A 450 19.61 -29.73 -9.08
CA LEU A 450 20.82 -28.92 -9.23
C LEU A 450 22.00 -29.70 -9.82
N GLU A 451 22.17 -30.97 -9.46
CA GLU A 451 23.15 -31.87 -10.09
C GLU A 451 22.88 -32.01 -11.61
N GLU A 452 21.61 -32.16 -12.02
CA GLU A 452 21.21 -32.19 -13.44
C GLU A 452 21.48 -30.85 -14.14
N TRP A 453 21.25 -29.72 -13.45
CA TRP A 453 21.54 -28.38 -13.98
C TRP A 453 23.04 -28.18 -14.24
N PHE A 454 23.92 -28.54 -13.29
CA PHE A 454 25.36 -28.47 -13.51
C PHE A 454 25.83 -29.47 -14.58
N TYR A 455 25.23 -30.65 -14.65
CA TYR A 455 25.50 -31.58 -15.75
C TYR A 455 25.15 -30.97 -17.12
N ALA A 456 24.03 -30.25 -17.22
CA ALA A 456 23.62 -29.54 -18.43
C ALA A 456 24.53 -28.33 -18.76
N VAL A 457 25.09 -27.66 -17.75
CA VAL A 457 26.13 -26.62 -17.96
C VAL A 457 27.36 -27.20 -18.67
N GLU A 458 27.81 -28.38 -18.24
CA GLU A 458 28.97 -29.06 -18.83
C GLU A 458 28.64 -29.72 -20.17
N ASN A 459 27.39 -30.15 -20.36
CA ASN A 459 26.91 -30.91 -21.51
C ASN A 459 25.64 -30.28 -22.10
N PRO A 460 25.74 -29.09 -22.74
CA PRO A 460 24.57 -28.32 -23.20
C PRO A 460 23.75 -29.04 -24.29
N ASP A 461 24.34 -29.94 -25.06
CA ASP A 461 23.64 -30.73 -26.10
C ASP A 461 23.04 -32.05 -25.56
N SER A 462 23.03 -32.26 -24.25
CA SER A 462 22.55 -33.51 -23.63
C SER A 462 21.02 -33.61 -23.64
N ALA A 463 20.50 -34.85 -23.56
CA ALA A 463 19.07 -35.10 -23.35
C ALA A 463 18.57 -34.54 -22.01
N THR A 464 19.46 -34.34 -21.03
CA THR A 464 19.16 -33.69 -19.74
C THR A 464 18.68 -32.27 -19.95
N ASN A 465 19.27 -31.50 -20.88
CA ASN A 465 18.83 -30.13 -21.18
C ASN A 465 17.36 -30.10 -21.63
N PHE A 466 16.96 -31.00 -22.53
CA PHE A 466 15.56 -31.14 -22.95
C PHE A 466 14.64 -31.53 -21.78
N GLY A 467 15.09 -32.41 -20.89
CA GLY A 467 14.35 -32.79 -19.67
C GLY A 467 14.12 -31.62 -18.72
N LEU A 468 15.18 -30.85 -18.42
CA LEU A 468 15.11 -29.65 -17.57
C LEU A 468 14.19 -28.59 -18.16
N LYS A 469 14.28 -28.35 -19.47
CA LYS A 469 13.41 -27.42 -20.21
C LYS A 469 11.94 -27.79 -20.05
N MET A 470 11.59 -29.03 -20.36
CA MET A 470 10.20 -29.51 -20.32
C MET A 470 9.64 -29.52 -18.89
N ALA A 471 10.44 -29.92 -17.91
CA ALA A 471 10.02 -30.01 -16.51
C ALA A 471 9.76 -28.64 -15.86
N ASN A 472 10.46 -27.59 -16.32
CA ASN A 472 10.34 -26.24 -15.79
C ASN A 472 9.60 -25.28 -16.73
N GLN A 473 9.01 -25.80 -17.82
CA GLN A 473 8.26 -25.01 -18.81
C GLN A 473 9.07 -23.81 -19.35
N LEU A 474 10.30 -24.08 -19.75
CA LEU A 474 11.21 -23.08 -20.27
C LEU A 474 11.23 -23.05 -21.81
N GLU A 475 11.50 -21.90 -22.39
CA GLU A 475 11.89 -21.75 -23.80
C GLU A 475 13.41 -21.89 -23.98
N ASP A 476 13.86 -21.99 -25.24
CA ASP A 476 15.28 -22.26 -25.57
C ASP A 476 16.23 -21.15 -25.12
N ASP A 477 15.81 -19.90 -25.21
CA ASP A 477 16.56 -18.73 -24.75
C ASP A 477 16.58 -18.62 -23.23
N GLU A 478 15.46 -18.90 -22.57
CA GLU A 478 15.35 -18.90 -21.11
C GLU A 478 16.30 -19.92 -20.45
N ILE A 479 16.31 -21.17 -20.93
CA ILE A 479 17.20 -22.19 -20.40
C ILE A 479 18.67 -21.85 -20.68
N ALA A 480 18.99 -21.29 -21.85
CA ALA A 480 20.34 -20.84 -22.17
C ALA A 480 20.83 -19.74 -21.21
N MET A 481 19.94 -18.83 -20.79
CA MET A 481 20.26 -17.81 -19.80
C MET A 481 20.54 -18.40 -18.43
N ILE A 482 19.75 -19.37 -17.96
CA ILE A 482 20.00 -20.07 -16.69
C ILE A 482 21.36 -20.80 -16.73
N LEU A 483 21.65 -21.55 -17.81
CA LEU A 483 22.90 -22.29 -17.95
C LEU A 483 24.12 -21.36 -18.01
N SER A 484 23.96 -20.15 -18.54
CA SER A 484 25.00 -19.11 -18.52
C SER A 484 25.14 -18.43 -17.14
N TRP A 485 24.02 -18.24 -16.43
CA TRP A 485 23.98 -17.59 -15.13
C TRP A 485 24.52 -18.46 -14.00
N LEU A 486 24.12 -19.73 -13.94
CA LEU A 486 24.39 -20.63 -12.81
C LEU A 486 25.90 -20.72 -12.46
N PRO A 487 26.83 -20.84 -13.43
CA PRO A 487 28.26 -20.80 -13.12
C PRO A 487 28.74 -19.45 -12.58
N LYS A 488 28.18 -18.33 -13.07
CA LYS A 488 28.52 -16.99 -12.58
C LYS A 488 28.02 -16.81 -11.15
N PHE A 489 26.79 -17.22 -10.85
CA PHE A 489 26.24 -17.20 -9.51
C PHE A 489 27.10 -18.01 -8.54
N ARG A 490 27.44 -19.25 -8.91
CA ARG A 490 28.34 -20.13 -8.14
C ARG A 490 29.69 -19.47 -7.86
N ASN A 491 30.31 -18.85 -8.85
CA ASN A 491 31.67 -18.33 -8.71
C ASN A 491 31.73 -16.94 -8.05
N ASN A 492 30.68 -16.13 -8.20
CA ASN A 492 30.70 -14.71 -7.81
C ASN A 492 29.84 -14.41 -6.58
N VAL A 493 28.86 -15.24 -6.23
CA VAL A 493 27.93 -14.99 -5.12
C VAL A 493 28.17 -15.95 -3.95
N MET A 494 28.22 -17.26 -4.23
CA MET A 494 28.36 -18.29 -3.19
C MET A 494 29.59 -18.13 -2.27
N PRO A 495 30.79 -17.73 -2.76
CA PRO A 495 31.94 -17.46 -1.89
C PRO A 495 31.66 -16.48 -0.75
N TYR A 496 30.89 -15.43 -1.05
CA TYR A 496 30.56 -14.39 -0.08
C TYR A 496 29.48 -14.84 0.90
N LEU A 497 28.49 -15.60 0.45
CA LEU A 497 27.48 -16.21 1.32
C LEU A 497 28.13 -17.21 2.30
N ALA A 498 29.04 -18.05 1.81
CA ALA A 498 29.78 -18.99 2.64
C ALA A 498 30.67 -18.24 3.67
N GLN A 499 31.28 -17.13 3.28
CA GLN A 499 32.06 -16.28 4.19
C GLN A 499 31.21 -15.71 5.32
N GLU A 500 30.02 -15.21 4.98
CA GLU A 500 29.04 -14.63 5.91
C GLU A 500 28.54 -15.66 6.93
N GLU A 501 28.12 -16.84 6.47
CA GLU A 501 27.61 -17.91 7.34
C GLU A 501 28.69 -18.44 8.30
N MET A 502 29.93 -18.53 7.82
CA MET A 502 31.07 -19.03 8.60
C MET A 502 31.77 -17.94 9.42
N ASN A 503 31.36 -16.67 9.29
CA ASN A 503 31.99 -15.51 9.93
C ASN A 503 33.51 -15.44 9.66
N LEU A 504 33.91 -15.72 8.41
CA LEU A 504 35.30 -15.73 7.97
C LEU A 504 35.79 -14.33 7.61
N ILE A 505 37.05 -14.02 7.95
CA ILE A 505 37.66 -12.69 7.76
C ILE A 505 38.06 -12.45 6.29
N MET A 506 37.98 -13.48 5.43
CA MET A 506 38.47 -13.49 4.06
C MET A 506 37.56 -14.36 3.19
N ASP A 507 37.31 -13.96 1.94
CA ASP A 507 36.47 -14.71 0.99
C ASP A 507 37.06 -16.10 0.70
N SER A 508 36.24 -17.08 0.29
CA SER A 508 36.68 -18.47 0.13
C SER A 508 37.77 -18.65 -0.94
N THR A 509 37.83 -17.75 -1.93
CA THR A 509 38.84 -17.75 -3.00
C THR A 509 40.16 -17.21 -2.50
N SER A 510 40.16 -16.14 -1.71
CA SER A 510 41.31 -15.57 -1.01
C SER A 510 41.77 -16.50 0.10
N LEU A 511 40.88 -17.19 0.80
CA LEU A 511 41.21 -18.24 1.77
C LEU A 511 41.85 -19.43 1.05
N GLY A 512 41.25 -19.89 -0.05
CA GLY A 512 41.78 -20.94 -0.92
C GLY A 512 43.15 -20.58 -1.48
N ASN A 513 43.31 -19.37 -2.01
CA ASN A 513 44.56 -18.81 -2.51
C ASN A 513 45.59 -18.59 -1.40
N THR A 514 45.19 -18.19 -0.20
CA THR A 514 46.08 -18.04 0.97
C THR A 514 46.55 -19.40 1.49
N ILE A 515 45.67 -20.40 1.46
CA ILE A 515 46.00 -21.81 1.73
C ILE A 515 46.94 -22.34 0.64
N GLN A 516 46.68 -22.06 -0.64
CA GLN A 516 47.55 -22.44 -1.76
C GLN A 516 48.91 -21.75 -1.70
N LEU A 517 48.95 -20.44 -1.41
CA LEU A 517 50.17 -19.66 -1.25
C LEU A 517 50.98 -20.13 -0.05
N SER A 518 50.35 -20.41 1.08
CA SER A 518 51.02 -20.95 2.27
C SER A 518 51.53 -22.39 2.07
N MET A 519 50.84 -23.21 1.27
CA MET A 519 51.30 -24.53 0.82
C MET A 519 52.46 -24.43 -0.20
N SER A 520 52.48 -23.41 -1.05
CA SER A 520 53.55 -23.20 -2.04
C SER A 520 54.83 -22.60 -1.45
N LEU A 521 54.73 -21.83 -0.36
CA LEU A 521 55.86 -21.12 0.26
C LEU A 521 56.51 -21.88 1.42
N THR A 522 55.87 -22.91 1.99
CA THR A 522 56.37 -23.55 3.21
C THR A 522 55.97 -25.02 3.32
N GLY A 523 56.83 -25.90 2.83
CA GLY A 523 56.80 -27.34 3.17
C GLY A 523 57.14 -27.65 4.64
N GLY A 524 56.70 -26.86 5.64
CA GLY A 524 56.93 -27.28 7.02
C GLY A 524 56.66 -26.38 8.24
N VAL A 525 56.04 -25.20 8.19
CA VAL A 525 56.00 -24.33 9.41
C VAL A 525 54.64 -23.75 9.85
N LEU A 526 53.51 -23.93 9.14
CA LEU A 526 52.25 -23.27 9.53
C LEU A 526 51.15 -24.17 10.11
N ILE A 527 51.52 -25.07 11.04
CA ILE A 527 50.57 -25.61 12.03
C ILE A 527 50.40 -24.64 13.22
N SER A 528 51.24 -23.60 13.33
CA SER A 528 51.29 -22.73 14.51
C SER A 528 50.31 -21.53 14.49
N LEU A 529 49.79 -21.06 13.35
CA LEU A 529 48.87 -19.90 13.33
C LEU A 529 47.38 -20.26 13.47
N ALA A 530 46.94 -21.38 12.87
CA ALA A 530 45.57 -21.88 13.06
C ALA A 530 45.35 -22.40 14.50
N VAL A 531 46.36 -23.03 15.10
CA VAL A 531 46.30 -23.53 16.48
C VAL A 531 46.30 -22.37 17.49
N VAL A 532 47.02 -21.27 17.25
CA VAL A 532 47.04 -20.12 18.18
C VAL A 532 45.72 -19.32 18.16
N GLY A 533 45.07 -19.17 17.00
CA GLY A 533 43.75 -18.51 16.91
C GLY A 533 42.62 -19.29 17.60
N ILE A 534 42.61 -20.62 17.42
CA ILE A 534 41.61 -21.52 18.03
C ILE A 534 41.86 -21.70 19.54
N THR A 535 43.12 -21.73 19.98
CA THR A 535 43.42 -21.82 21.42
C THR A 535 43.07 -20.53 22.16
N ARG A 536 43.20 -19.34 21.52
CA ARG A 536 42.81 -18.05 22.12
C ARG A 536 41.30 -17.92 22.26
N SER A 537 40.50 -18.39 21.28
CA SER A 537 39.03 -18.35 21.36
C SER A 537 38.44 -19.34 22.36
N ILE A 538 39.08 -20.51 22.52
CA ILE A 538 38.69 -21.52 23.52
C ILE A 538 39.09 -21.07 24.95
N ILE A 539 40.25 -20.42 25.13
CA ILE A 539 40.66 -19.86 26.43
C ILE A 539 39.81 -18.63 26.83
N LEU A 540 39.43 -17.77 25.88
CA LEU A 540 38.53 -16.63 26.14
C LEU A 540 37.11 -17.09 26.50
N LYS A 541 36.58 -18.15 25.87
CA LYS A 541 35.28 -18.72 26.25
C LYS A 541 35.27 -19.45 27.60
N LYS A 542 36.42 -19.92 28.09
CA LYS A 542 36.54 -20.56 29.43
C LYS A 542 36.71 -19.55 30.57
N LYS A 543 37.18 -18.33 30.29
CA LYS A 543 37.31 -17.23 31.27
C LYS A 543 36.04 -16.38 31.45
N LEU A 544 35.07 -16.50 30.55
CA LEU A 544 33.77 -15.83 30.62
C LEU A 544 32.66 -16.74 31.20
N ARG A 545 33.00 -17.96 31.64
CA ARG A 545 32.10 -18.92 32.30
C ARG A 545 32.64 -19.42 33.66
N GLN A 546 33.59 -18.70 34.23
CA GLN A 546 33.91 -18.66 35.67
C GLN A 546 33.72 -17.22 36.11
#